data_AF-A0A927VB20-F1
#
_entry.id   AF-A0A927VB20-F1
#
_cell.length_a   1.000
_cell.length_b   1.000
_cell.length_c   1.000
_cell.angle_alpha   90.00
_cell.angle_beta   90.00
_cell.angle_gamma   90.00
#
_symmetry.space_group_name_H-M   'P 1'
#
loop_
_entity.id
_entity.type
_entity.pdbx_description
1 polymer ?
#
loop_
_entity_poly.entity_id
_entity_poly.type
_entity_poly.pdbx_seq_one_letter_code
_entity_poly.pdbx_strand_id
1 'polypeptide(L)'
;MFKKTIKYSLIFLLTLGVLLGLLVLVAKIPQSSIKENVKASAEYYCDTGLFVREIEGVNGSTIDHYADSILVAIAYQYDESKPLTSVMWSSYYFTSEYNENVNLLMAVENDQEANQQYLRYWHGSNVVVRPLLTLCSVKGIYVINAVIIGVLVVILIAMLVLKKAYVPAVAVGIGCVATQVWFVPGTFEYTWNFIIMLIMSIVGVSLGYKDKWSQVGALFLVGGMVTNYLDFLSTETITLTIPLLLLLWIRDKNSCDKERKDICTFTLKNVALWSVSYVGMWLSKWIIAAIVLGENTLPYVTGHVAERIGGDVGLNTFECIRAALARNIRCLFPFEYGVTGVLIGVGLFVFALYIGYVHYGKKEDKKYIFVYVLVGVVPYIRYIVLHNHAYLHYFFTYRAQLATVIAVVFILELLTDRRWLAGGRKGRKKRA
;
A
#
# COMPACT_ATOMS: atom_id res chain seq x y z
N MET A 1 -14.29 20.34 20.37
CA MET A 1 -14.57 19.55 19.16
C MET A 1 -14.38 20.41 17.91
N PHE A 2 -15.07 21.55 17.80
CA PHE A 2 -14.97 22.53 16.71
C PHE A 2 -13.54 22.91 16.28
N LYS A 3 -12.66 23.31 17.22
CA LYS A 3 -11.24 23.65 16.90
C LYS A 3 -10.45 22.51 16.25
N LYS A 4 -10.77 21.23 16.56
CA LYS A 4 -10.09 20.07 15.96
C LYS A 4 -10.61 19.76 14.56
N THR A 5 -11.92 19.93 14.34
CA THR A 5 -12.53 19.79 13.02
C THR A 5 -11.95 20.82 12.05
N ILE A 6 -11.93 22.10 12.42
CA ILE A 6 -11.31 23.16 11.62
C ILE A 6 -9.86 22.84 11.28
N LYS A 7 -9.07 22.39 12.27
CA LYS A 7 -7.67 22.02 12.03
C LYS A 7 -7.53 20.93 10.97
N TYR A 8 -8.29 19.84 11.05
CA TYR A 8 -8.19 18.76 10.07
C TYR A 8 -8.70 19.19 8.69
N SER A 9 -9.77 19.99 8.61
CA SER A 9 -10.24 20.56 7.34
C SER A 9 -9.19 21.45 6.68
N LEU A 10 -8.50 22.30 7.46
CA LEU A 10 -7.40 23.12 6.94
C LEU A 10 -6.22 22.28 6.45
N ILE A 11 -5.83 21.25 7.20
CA ILE A 11 -4.76 20.32 6.77
C ILE A 11 -5.17 19.64 5.46
N PHE A 12 -6.43 19.19 5.35
CA PHE A 12 -6.94 18.56 4.14
C PHE A 12 -6.87 19.52 2.94
N LEU A 13 -7.44 20.73 3.05
CA LEU A 13 -7.44 21.71 1.95
C LEU A 13 -6.02 22.13 1.53
N LEU A 14 -5.13 22.34 2.51
CA LEU A 14 -3.73 22.67 2.23
C LEU A 14 -3.01 21.51 1.52
N THR A 15 -3.20 20.28 1.99
CA THR A 15 -2.59 19.09 1.38
C THR A 15 -3.09 18.90 -0.04
N LEU A 16 -4.41 19.02 -0.27
CA LEU A 16 -5.02 18.93 -1.59
C LEU A 16 -4.44 20.00 -2.55
N GLY A 17 -4.37 21.26 -2.11
CA GLY A 17 -3.80 22.35 -2.91
C GLY A 17 -2.33 22.12 -3.26
N VAL A 18 -1.52 21.66 -2.30
CA VAL A 18 -0.11 21.34 -2.54
C VAL A 18 0.05 20.19 -3.53
N LEU A 19 -0.69 19.08 -3.34
CA LEU A 19 -0.58 17.91 -4.22
C LEU A 19 -1.06 18.21 -5.65
N LEU A 20 -2.17 18.95 -5.80
CA LEU A 20 -2.61 19.42 -7.11
C LEU A 20 -1.58 20.35 -7.75
N GLY A 21 -1.06 21.32 -7.00
CA GLY A 21 -0.04 22.26 -7.47
C GLY A 21 1.23 21.56 -7.94
N LEU A 22 1.69 20.53 -7.23
CA LEU A 22 2.84 19.71 -7.63
C LEU A 22 2.58 18.98 -8.95
N LEU A 23 1.38 18.41 -9.15
CA LEU A 23 1.03 17.72 -10.39
C LEU A 23 1.02 18.67 -11.58
N VAL A 24 0.41 19.85 -11.41
CA VAL A 24 0.40 20.92 -12.42
C VAL A 24 1.82 21.43 -12.71
N LEU A 25 2.67 21.49 -11.69
CA LEU A 25 4.06 21.92 -11.86
C LEU A 25 4.85 20.92 -12.71
N VAL A 26 4.79 19.63 -12.40
CA VAL A 26 5.48 18.62 -13.21
C VAL A 26 4.87 18.47 -14.60
N ALA A 27 3.58 18.76 -14.77
CA ALA A 27 2.91 18.81 -16.08
C ALA A 27 3.51 19.86 -17.04
N LYS A 28 4.28 20.84 -16.52
CA LYS A 28 5.02 21.81 -17.33
C LYS A 28 6.39 21.35 -17.81
N ILE A 29 6.88 20.20 -17.35
CA ILE A 29 8.15 19.63 -17.87
C ILE A 29 7.95 19.31 -19.35
N PRO A 30 8.81 19.79 -20.26
CA PRO A 30 8.54 19.60 -21.67
C PRO A 30 8.57 18.14 -22.11
N GLN A 31 7.65 17.75 -22.98
CA GLN A 31 7.58 16.36 -23.49
C GLN A 31 8.90 15.95 -24.16
N SER A 32 9.53 16.87 -24.89
CA SER A 32 10.84 16.67 -25.53
C SER A 32 11.95 16.31 -24.53
N SER A 33 11.87 16.79 -23.29
CA SER A 33 12.89 16.54 -22.26
C SER A 33 12.86 15.12 -21.68
N ILE A 34 11.76 14.39 -21.91
CA ILE A 34 11.60 13.01 -21.43
C ILE A 34 11.50 11.99 -22.57
N LYS A 35 11.40 12.43 -23.83
CA LYS A 35 11.13 11.59 -25.01
C LYS A 35 12.08 10.40 -25.15
N GLU A 36 13.39 10.63 -25.03
CA GLU A 36 14.39 9.56 -25.17
C GLU A 36 14.27 8.50 -24.06
N ASN A 37 14.13 8.93 -22.80
CA ASN A 37 13.98 8.01 -21.68
C ASN A 37 12.63 7.29 -21.70
N VAL A 38 11.56 7.93 -22.16
CA VAL A 38 10.26 7.30 -22.38
C VAL A 38 10.35 6.26 -23.50
N LYS A 39 11.05 6.56 -24.61
CA LYS A 39 11.29 5.61 -25.69
C LYS A 39 12.04 4.37 -25.19
N ALA A 40 13.16 4.56 -24.49
CA ALA A 40 13.91 3.45 -23.90
C ALA A 40 13.09 2.63 -22.88
N SER A 41 12.14 3.28 -22.20
CA SER A 41 11.20 2.62 -21.29
C SER A 41 10.16 1.79 -22.04
N ALA A 42 9.62 2.31 -23.13
CA ALA A 42 8.66 1.63 -23.98
C ALA A 42 9.27 0.39 -24.64
N GLU A 43 10.48 0.51 -25.19
CA GLU A 43 11.27 -0.61 -25.73
C GLU A 43 11.48 -1.71 -24.68
N TYR A 44 11.90 -1.32 -23.47
CA TYR A 44 12.05 -2.26 -22.35
C TYR A 44 10.74 -3.02 -22.03
N TYR A 45 9.60 -2.34 -22.03
CA TYR A 45 8.32 -3.00 -21.80
C TYR A 45 7.91 -3.91 -22.95
N CYS A 46 8.18 -3.53 -24.21
CA CYS A 46 7.96 -4.40 -25.36
C CYS A 46 8.81 -5.68 -25.29
N ASP A 47 10.08 -5.56 -24.90
CA ASP A 47 11.01 -6.69 -24.80
C ASP A 47 10.66 -7.66 -23.66
N THR A 48 10.10 -7.15 -22.57
CA THR A 48 9.81 -7.96 -21.36
C THR A 48 8.37 -8.48 -21.31
N GLY A 49 7.43 -7.78 -21.94
CA GLY A 49 6.00 -8.11 -21.92
C GLY A 49 5.22 -7.44 -20.78
N LEU A 50 3.89 -7.59 -20.80
CA LEU A 50 2.96 -6.91 -19.88
C LEU A 50 3.03 -7.42 -18.45
N PHE A 51 3.19 -8.73 -18.28
CA PHE A 51 3.18 -9.39 -16.97
C PHE A 51 4.40 -10.32 -16.88
N VAL A 52 5.42 -9.88 -16.14
CA VAL A 52 6.70 -10.59 -16.05
C VAL A 52 6.74 -11.38 -14.76
N ARG A 53 6.90 -12.71 -14.85
CA ARG A 53 7.12 -13.56 -13.68
C ARG A 53 8.61 -13.76 -13.45
N GLU A 54 9.13 -13.16 -12.38
CA GLU A 54 10.56 -13.27 -12.01
C GLU A 54 10.94 -14.68 -11.54
N ILE A 55 10.00 -15.42 -10.95
CA ILE A 55 10.21 -16.82 -10.54
C ILE A 55 9.11 -17.69 -11.16
N GLU A 56 9.52 -18.69 -11.92
CA GLU A 56 8.61 -19.65 -12.54
C GLU A 56 7.76 -20.36 -11.46
N GLY A 57 6.44 -20.43 -11.69
CA GLY A 57 5.49 -21.06 -10.76
C GLY A 57 5.10 -20.21 -9.53
N VAL A 58 5.71 -19.05 -9.31
CA VAL A 58 5.42 -18.16 -8.16
C VAL A 58 4.70 -16.91 -8.64
N ASN A 59 3.38 -16.85 -8.48
CA ASN A 59 2.59 -15.72 -8.98
C ASN A 59 2.89 -14.42 -8.24
N GLY A 60 3.24 -14.47 -6.95
CA GLY A 60 3.60 -13.31 -6.15
C GLY A 60 4.88 -12.61 -6.63
N SER A 61 5.61 -13.21 -7.58
CA SER A 61 6.77 -12.63 -8.27
C SER A 61 6.42 -11.89 -9.56
N THR A 62 5.13 -11.82 -9.93
CA THR A 62 4.68 -11.10 -11.13
C THR A 62 4.84 -9.59 -10.98
N ILE A 63 5.50 -8.98 -11.96
CA ILE A 63 5.64 -7.53 -12.16
C ILE A 63 4.59 -7.08 -13.19
N ASP A 64 3.89 -5.98 -12.89
CA ASP A 64 2.85 -5.39 -13.73
C ASP A 64 3.41 -4.24 -14.57
N HIS A 65 3.80 -4.54 -15.82
CA HIS A 65 4.18 -3.51 -16.78
C HIS A 65 2.97 -2.92 -17.51
N TYR A 66 1.79 -3.58 -17.47
CA TYR A 66 0.56 -3.05 -18.06
C TYR A 66 0.21 -1.70 -17.42
N ALA A 67 0.14 -1.65 -16.09
CA ALA A 67 -0.21 -0.44 -15.36
C ALA A 67 0.87 0.65 -15.51
N ASP A 68 2.14 0.22 -15.51
CA ASP A 68 3.28 1.13 -15.64
C ASP A 68 3.37 1.76 -17.03
N SER A 69 3.10 1.01 -18.11
CA SER A 69 3.03 1.54 -19.47
C SER A 69 1.98 2.63 -19.59
N ILE A 70 0.78 2.43 -19.02
CA ILE A 70 -0.26 3.47 -19.00
C ILE A 70 0.21 4.70 -18.21
N LEU A 71 0.80 4.50 -17.02
CA LEU A 71 1.28 5.61 -16.19
C LEU A 71 2.35 6.45 -16.92
N VAL A 72 3.31 5.79 -17.57
CA VAL A 72 4.37 6.44 -18.35
C VAL A 72 3.80 7.11 -19.59
N ALA A 73 2.82 6.52 -20.26
CA ALA A 73 2.11 7.14 -21.39
C ALA A 73 1.43 8.45 -20.98
N ILE A 74 0.75 8.45 -19.83
CA ILE A 74 0.13 9.65 -19.26
C ILE A 74 1.20 10.70 -18.93
N ALA A 75 2.32 10.29 -18.32
CA ALA A 75 3.43 11.20 -18.02
C ALA A 75 4.04 11.82 -19.29
N TYR A 76 4.13 11.04 -20.37
CA TYR A 76 4.62 11.50 -21.67
C TYR A 76 3.67 12.52 -22.30
N GLN A 77 2.36 12.27 -22.24
CA GLN A 77 1.35 13.06 -22.94
C GLN A 77 0.74 14.21 -22.13
N TYR A 78 1.34 14.56 -20.98
CA TYR A 78 0.99 15.80 -20.32
C TYR A 78 1.35 17.02 -21.17
N ASP A 79 0.34 17.85 -21.45
CA ASP A 79 0.43 19.08 -22.22
C ASP A 79 0.93 20.23 -21.34
N GLU A 80 2.16 20.66 -21.61
CA GLU A 80 2.84 21.76 -20.93
C GLU A 80 2.18 23.12 -21.12
N SER A 81 1.40 23.31 -22.19
CA SER A 81 0.67 24.54 -22.49
C SER A 81 -0.66 24.62 -21.72
N LYS A 82 -1.28 23.47 -21.43
CA LYS A 82 -2.55 23.35 -20.67
C LYS A 82 -2.41 22.36 -19.51
N PRO A 83 -1.48 22.60 -18.56
CA PRO A 83 -1.09 21.60 -17.56
C PRO A 83 -2.24 21.19 -16.64
N LEU A 84 -3.09 22.14 -16.21
CA LEU A 84 -4.21 21.85 -15.33
C LEU A 84 -5.26 20.96 -16.00
N THR A 85 -5.67 21.29 -17.23
CA THR A 85 -6.62 20.49 -18.00
C THR A 85 -6.03 19.11 -18.32
N SER A 86 -4.75 19.06 -18.68
CA SER A 86 -4.06 17.83 -19.04
C SER A 86 -3.98 16.84 -17.87
N VAL A 87 -3.60 17.28 -16.67
CA VAL A 87 -3.56 16.39 -15.49
C VAL A 87 -4.96 15.96 -15.06
N MET A 88 -5.99 16.76 -15.34
CA MET A 88 -7.37 16.37 -15.04
C MET A 88 -7.89 15.29 -15.99
N TRP A 89 -7.54 15.35 -17.28
CA TRP A 89 -7.85 14.28 -18.22
C TRP A 89 -7.00 13.03 -18.02
N SER A 90 -5.71 13.22 -17.72
CA SER A 90 -4.71 12.13 -17.69
C SER A 90 -4.81 11.26 -18.93
N SER A 91 -4.80 11.91 -20.10
CA SER A 91 -4.96 11.22 -21.38
C SER A 91 -3.67 10.55 -21.81
N TYR A 92 -3.83 9.46 -22.55
CA TYR A 92 -2.76 8.72 -23.20
C TYR A 92 -3.23 8.26 -24.60
N TYR A 93 -2.30 7.82 -25.46
CA TYR A 93 -2.62 7.21 -26.75
C TYR A 93 -2.96 5.73 -26.57
N PHE A 94 -4.02 5.31 -27.24
CA PHE A 94 -4.51 3.94 -27.22
C PHE A 94 -5.13 3.55 -28.56
N THR A 95 -4.88 2.30 -28.96
CA THR A 95 -5.62 1.60 -30.00
C THR A 95 -5.84 0.16 -29.56
N SER A 96 -6.98 -0.41 -29.94
CA SER A 96 -7.34 -1.80 -29.63
C SER A 96 -6.53 -2.83 -30.44
N GLU A 97 -5.78 -2.40 -31.45
CA GLU A 97 -4.97 -3.30 -32.29
C GLU A 97 -3.74 -3.85 -31.55
N TYR A 98 -3.25 -3.12 -30.54
CA TYR A 98 -2.04 -3.46 -29.82
C TYR A 98 -2.22 -3.37 -28.31
N ASN A 99 -1.31 -4.01 -27.57
CA ASN A 99 -1.26 -3.87 -26.12
C ASN A 99 -0.64 -2.52 -25.68
N GLU A 100 -0.72 -2.24 -24.39
CA GLU A 100 -0.32 -0.99 -23.74
C GLU A 100 1.17 -0.66 -23.93
N ASN A 101 2.05 -1.66 -23.96
CA ASN A 101 3.49 -1.47 -24.16
C ASN A 101 3.76 -0.96 -25.57
N VAL A 102 3.14 -1.59 -26.57
CA VAL A 102 3.27 -1.20 -27.98
C VAL A 102 2.56 0.12 -28.25
N ASN A 103 1.41 0.38 -27.62
CA ASN A 103 0.73 1.68 -27.68
C ASN A 103 1.62 2.81 -27.17
N LEU A 104 2.31 2.62 -26.04
CA LEU A 104 3.29 3.59 -25.55
C LEU A 104 4.44 3.80 -26.54
N LEU A 105 4.98 2.72 -27.11
CA LEU A 105 6.06 2.81 -28.10
C LEU A 105 5.63 3.58 -29.35
N MET A 106 4.46 3.28 -29.90
CA MET A 106 3.91 4.03 -31.03
C MET A 106 3.65 5.50 -30.69
N ALA A 107 3.21 5.80 -29.47
CA ALA A 107 2.98 7.16 -29.03
C ALA A 107 4.26 8.01 -29.06
N VAL A 108 5.39 7.43 -28.64
CA VAL A 108 6.66 8.14 -28.57
C VAL A 108 7.43 8.14 -29.89
N GLU A 109 7.37 7.07 -30.69
CA GLU A 109 8.09 6.98 -31.97
C GLU A 109 7.41 7.74 -33.10
N ASN A 110 6.07 7.72 -33.13
CA ASN A 110 5.28 8.31 -34.22
C ASN A 110 4.61 9.63 -33.80
N ASP A 111 4.94 10.15 -32.61
CA ASP A 111 4.36 11.38 -32.06
C ASP A 111 2.82 11.39 -32.08
N GLN A 112 2.21 10.26 -31.69
CA GLN A 112 0.75 10.13 -31.68
C GLN A 112 0.13 11.01 -30.58
N GLU A 113 -1.02 11.61 -30.91
CA GLU A 113 -1.80 12.39 -29.96
C GLU A 113 -2.56 11.52 -28.95
N ALA A 114 -2.82 12.08 -27.78
CA ALA A 114 -3.65 11.43 -26.77
C ALA A 114 -5.10 11.31 -27.26
N ASN A 115 -5.68 10.11 -27.18
CA ASN A 115 -7.06 9.85 -27.61
C ASN A 115 -7.92 9.11 -26.57
N GLN A 116 -7.31 8.65 -25.48
CA GLN A 116 -7.97 7.91 -24.41
C GLN A 116 -7.73 8.61 -23.07
N GLN A 117 -8.79 8.89 -22.33
CA GLN A 117 -8.68 9.49 -20.99
C GLN A 117 -8.55 8.42 -19.89
N TYR A 118 -7.89 8.80 -18.80
CA TYR A 118 -7.80 8.02 -17.57
C TYR A 118 -8.03 8.91 -16.32
N LEU A 119 -9.13 9.67 -16.31
CA LEU A 119 -9.36 10.73 -15.31
C LEU A 119 -9.72 10.22 -13.90
N ARG A 120 -9.98 8.90 -13.74
CA ARG A 120 -10.50 8.31 -12.50
C ARG A 120 -9.52 8.34 -11.32
N TYR A 121 -8.21 8.39 -11.59
CA TYR A 121 -7.16 8.51 -10.58
C TYR A 121 -6.44 9.84 -10.68
N TRP A 122 -5.72 10.20 -9.62
CA TRP A 122 -4.87 11.40 -9.60
C TRP A 122 -3.60 11.26 -10.43
N HIS A 123 -3.10 10.03 -10.65
CA HIS A 123 -1.79 9.77 -11.25
C HIS A 123 -0.66 10.55 -10.56
N GLY A 124 -0.77 10.73 -9.24
CA GLY A 124 0.09 11.60 -8.46
C GLY A 124 1.54 11.13 -8.40
N SER A 125 1.79 9.84 -8.68
CA SER A 125 3.12 9.28 -8.86
C SER A 125 3.94 10.01 -9.93
N ASN A 126 3.28 10.64 -10.91
CA ASN A 126 3.95 11.47 -11.92
C ASN A 126 4.67 12.70 -11.35
N VAL A 127 4.36 13.14 -10.13
CA VAL A 127 5.16 14.14 -9.41
C VAL A 127 6.60 13.66 -9.18
N VAL A 128 6.81 12.35 -9.09
CA VAL A 128 8.13 11.73 -8.95
C VAL A 128 8.62 11.18 -10.28
N VAL A 129 7.77 10.44 -10.99
CA VAL A 129 8.17 9.73 -12.22
C VAL A 129 8.56 10.69 -13.34
N ARG A 130 7.76 11.72 -13.61
CA ARG A 130 8.03 12.61 -14.76
C ARG A 130 9.33 13.40 -14.62
N PRO A 131 9.66 14.00 -13.45
CA PRO A 131 10.99 14.57 -13.24
C PRO A 131 12.13 13.54 -13.40
N LEU A 132 11.98 12.33 -12.86
CA LEU A 132 13.02 11.31 -12.99
C LEU A 132 13.21 10.82 -14.43
N LEU A 133 12.16 10.86 -15.26
CA LEU A 133 12.24 10.58 -16.70
C LEU A 133 13.09 11.61 -17.47
N THR A 134 13.42 12.76 -16.88
CA THR A 134 14.42 13.68 -17.48
C THR A 134 15.85 13.19 -17.28
N LEU A 135 16.07 12.27 -16.32
CA LEU A 135 17.40 11.80 -15.92
C LEU A 135 17.65 10.35 -16.32
N CYS A 136 16.62 9.50 -16.31
CA CYS A 136 16.76 8.07 -16.57
C CYS A 136 15.44 7.44 -17.05
N SER A 137 15.54 6.28 -17.71
CA SER A 137 14.38 5.45 -18.06
C SER A 137 13.77 4.77 -16.82
N VAL A 138 12.62 4.13 -16.99
CA VAL A 138 11.89 3.41 -15.92
C VAL A 138 12.75 2.39 -15.18
N LYS A 139 13.70 1.74 -15.85
CA LYS A 139 14.66 0.84 -15.22
C LYS A 139 15.49 1.55 -14.15
N GLY A 140 15.94 2.77 -14.43
CA GLY A 140 16.65 3.60 -13.46
C GLY A 140 15.76 3.97 -12.29
N ILE A 141 14.50 4.28 -12.54
CA ILE A 141 13.51 4.60 -11.49
C ILE A 141 13.25 3.37 -10.60
N TYR A 142 13.15 2.16 -11.16
CA TYR A 142 13.02 0.93 -10.36
C TYR A 142 14.21 0.71 -9.42
N VAL A 143 15.44 0.98 -9.89
CA VAL A 143 16.64 0.92 -9.03
C VAL A 143 16.56 1.97 -7.92
N ILE A 144 16.16 3.20 -8.22
CA ILE A 144 15.96 4.25 -7.22
C ILE A 144 14.92 3.82 -6.18
N ASN A 145 13.78 3.28 -6.62
CA ASN A 145 12.73 2.75 -5.74
C ASN A 145 13.27 1.64 -4.83
N ALA A 146 14.10 0.74 -5.37
CA ALA A 146 14.69 -0.35 -4.60
C ALA A 146 15.61 0.17 -3.49
N VAL A 147 16.45 1.15 -3.81
CA VAL A 147 17.33 1.81 -2.83
C VAL A 147 16.48 2.52 -1.76
N ILE A 148 15.46 3.28 -2.15
CA ILE A 148 14.59 4.01 -1.20
C ILE A 148 13.89 3.03 -0.26
N ILE A 149 13.24 1.98 -0.80
CA ILE A 149 12.55 0.98 0.02
C ILE A 149 13.54 0.28 0.94
N GLY A 150 14.71 -0.15 0.43
CA GLY A 150 15.74 -0.80 1.23
C GLY A 150 16.22 0.07 2.40
N VAL A 151 16.55 1.34 2.13
CA VAL A 151 16.97 2.30 3.15
C VAL A 151 15.87 2.54 4.18
N LEU A 152 14.61 2.72 3.74
CA LEU A 152 13.48 2.94 4.65
C LEU A 152 13.20 1.71 5.54
N VAL A 153 13.31 0.50 5.01
CA VAL A 153 13.23 -0.74 5.82
C VAL A 153 14.33 -0.77 6.87
N VAL A 154 15.59 -0.50 6.47
CA VAL A 154 16.73 -0.47 7.40
C VAL A 154 16.52 0.58 8.48
N ILE A 155 16.08 1.80 8.14
CA ILE A 155 15.79 2.85 9.11
C ILE A 155 14.70 2.43 10.10
N LEU A 156 13.59 1.85 9.61
CA LEU A 156 12.49 1.41 10.48
C LEU A 156 12.96 0.31 11.45
N ILE A 157 13.64 -0.72 10.94
CA ILE A 157 14.15 -1.82 11.76
C ILE A 157 15.19 -1.32 12.76
N ALA A 158 16.16 -0.51 12.33
CA ALA A 158 17.17 0.07 13.21
C ALA A 158 16.52 0.91 14.32
N MET A 159 15.55 1.75 13.98
CA MET A 159 14.84 2.56 14.98
C MET A 159 14.09 1.69 15.99
N LEU A 160 13.40 0.63 15.56
CA LEU A 160 12.71 -0.30 16.46
C LEU A 160 13.70 -1.02 17.38
N VAL A 161 14.81 -1.52 16.84
CA VAL A 161 15.89 -2.18 17.60
C VAL A 161 16.51 -1.24 18.63
N LEU A 162 16.85 -0.01 18.24
CA LEU A 162 17.42 1.01 19.13
C LEU A 162 16.45 1.40 20.26
N LYS A 163 15.14 1.29 20.03
CA LYS A 163 14.09 1.49 21.03
C LYS A 163 13.73 0.22 21.80
N LYS A 164 14.49 -0.87 21.63
CA LYS A 164 14.27 -2.20 22.25
C LYS A 164 12.90 -2.80 21.90
N ALA A 165 12.31 -2.39 20.76
CA ALA A 165 11.08 -2.93 20.20
C ALA A 165 11.38 -4.12 19.28
N TYR A 166 12.00 -5.16 19.83
CA TYR A 166 12.45 -6.31 19.05
C TYR A 166 11.29 -7.09 18.41
N VAL A 167 10.14 -7.22 19.11
CA VAL A 167 8.98 -7.93 18.55
C VAL A 167 8.43 -7.22 17.31
N PRO A 168 8.16 -5.90 17.32
CA PRO A 168 7.86 -5.15 16.09
C PRO A 168 8.91 -5.27 14.99
N ALA A 169 10.20 -5.22 15.32
CA ALA A 169 11.26 -5.35 14.32
C ALA A 169 11.21 -6.72 13.62
N VAL A 170 11.08 -7.79 14.40
CA VAL A 170 10.93 -9.16 13.87
C VAL A 170 9.63 -9.30 13.07
N ALA A 171 8.51 -8.76 13.58
CA ALA A 171 7.23 -8.82 12.89
C ALA A 171 7.27 -8.14 11.51
N VAL A 172 7.87 -6.96 11.41
CA VAL A 172 8.08 -6.25 10.14
C VAL A 172 8.98 -7.08 9.22
N GLY A 173 10.09 -7.63 9.73
CA GLY A 173 10.98 -8.49 8.94
C GLY A 173 10.27 -9.74 8.37
N ILE A 174 9.54 -10.46 9.21
CA ILE A 174 8.73 -11.62 8.78
C ILE A 174 7.66 -11.19 7.77
N GLY A 175 6.99 -10.06 8.02
CA GLY A 175 6.00 -9.50 7.10
C GLY A 175 6.58 -9.20 5.72
N CYS A 176 7.74 -8.54 5.66
CA CYS A 176 8.46 -8.25 4.42
C CYS A 176 8.87 -9.50 3.65
N VAL A 177 9.29 -10.56 4.34
CA VAL A 177 9.62 -11.86 3.72
C VAL A 177 8.35 -12.56 3.22
N ALA A 178 7.32 -12.63 4.05
CA ALA A 178 6.04 -13.26 3.72
C ALA A 178 5.38 -12.64 2.48
N THR A 179 5.53 -11.33 2.29
CA THR A 179 4.98 -10.59 1.15
C THR A 179 5.98 -10.30 0.04
N GLN A 180 7.17 -10.91 0.11
CA GLN A 180 8.21 -10.84 -0.93
C GLN A 180 8.51 -9.40 -1.36
N VAL A 181 8.81 -8.54 -0.39
CA VAL A 181 8.97 -7.09 -0.58
C VAL A 181 10.03 -6.72 -1.63
N TRP A 182 11.00 -7.60 -1.90
CA TRP A 182 12.07 -7.37 -2.87
C TRP A 182 11.58 -7.24 -4.32
N PHE A 183 10.38 -7.75 -4.66
CA PHE A 183 9.78 -7.53 -5.98
C PHE A 183 9.05 -6.19 -6.12
N VAL A 184 8.72 -5.54 -4.99
CA VAL A 184 7.96 -4.28 -4.99
C VAL A 184 8.56 -3.19 -5.86
N PRO A 185 9.87 -2.91 -5.82
CA PRO A 185 10.46 -1.83 -6.59
C PRO A 185 10.33 -1.94 -8.11
N GLY A 186 10.05 -3.14 -8.63
CA GLY A 186 10.00 -3.43 -10.06
C GLY A 186 8.77 -2.89 -10.79
N THR A 187 7.85 -2.21 -10.09
CA THR A 187 6.67 -1.59 -10.71
C THR A 187 6.20 -0.38 -9.92
N PHE A 188 5.58 0.60 -10.60
CA PHE A 188 5.02 1.78 -9.97
C PHE A 188 3.70 1.49 -9.26
N GLU A 189 2.90 0.54 -9.71
CA GLU A 189 1.54 0.34 -9.22
C GLU A 189 1.44 0.19 -7.69
N TYR A 190 2.33 -0.61 -7.09
CA TYR A 190 2.31 -0.88 -5.65
C TYR A 190 3.56 -0.42 -4.88
N THR A 191 4.58 0.12 -5.55
CA THR A 191 5.77 0.70 -4.89
C THR A 191 5.40 1.83 -3.94
N TRP A 192 4.51 2.72 -4.36
CA TRP A 192 4.20 3.94 -3.59
C TRP A 192 3.62 3.61 -2.22
N ASN A 193 2.74 2.61 -2.13
CA ASN A 193 2.16 2.18 -0.87
C ASN A 193 3.21 1.68 0.13
N PHE A 194 4.25 0.99 -0.34
CA PHE A 194 5.33 0.55 0.54
C PHE A 194 6.18 1.73 1.03
N ILE A 195 6.51 2.68 0.16
CA ILE A 195 7.24 3.90 0.54
C ILE A 195 6.43 4.68 1.59
N ILE A 196 5.14 4.93 1.34
CA ILE A 196 4.24 5.65 2.25
C ILE A 196 4.13 4.90 3.59
N MET A 197 3.90 3.59 3.55
CA MET A 197 3.78 2.74 4.75
C MET A 197 5.04 2.79 5.62
N LEU A 198 6.22 2.73 5.01
CA LEU A 198 7.48 2.82 5.74
C LEU A 198 7.70 4.22 6.32
N ILE A 199 7.47 5.29 5.55
CA ILE A 199 7.59 6.68 6.05
C ILE A 199 6.61 6.92 7.20
N MET A 200 5.34 6.53 7.03
CA MET A 200 4.33 6.68 8.07
C MET A 200 4.67 5.86 9.31
N SER A 201 5.21 4.66 9.15
CA SER A 201 5.68 3.83 10.26
C SER A 201 6.84 4.50 10.99
N ILE A 202 7.82 5.06 10.26
CA ILE A 202 8.98 5.74 10.84
C ILE A 202 8.53 6.98 11.64
N VAL A 203 7.71 7.83 11.03
CA VAL A 203 7.17 9.04 11.67
C VAL A 203 6.29 8.65 12.86
N GLY A 204 5.40 7.66 12.71
CA GLY A 204 4.51 7.17 13.75
C GLY A 204 5.26 6.66 14.98
N VAL A 205 6.24 5.76 14.78
CA VAL A 205 7.09 5.24 15.85
C VAL A 205 7.84 6.38 16.55
N SER A 206 8.41 7.33 15.81
CA SER A 206 9.07 8.52 16.37
C SER A 206 8.13 9.37 17.23
N LEU A 207 6.89 9.61 16.77
CA LEU A 207 5.86 10.32 17.54
C LEU A 207 5.48 9.56 18.82
N GLY A 208 5.29 8.24 18.73
CA GLY A 208 4.89 7.39 19.84
C GLY A 208 5.92 7.39 20.98
N TYR A 209 7.22 7.28 20.64
CA TYR A 209 8.30 7.33 21.63
C TYR A 209 8.61 8.72 22.17
N LYS A 210 8.27 9.79 21.43
CA LYS A 210 8.40 11.19 21.89
C LYS A 210 7.16 11.70 22.63
N ASP A 211 6.21 10.81 22.89
CA ASP A 211 4.92 11.12 23.49
C ASP A 211 4.05 12.17 22.75
N LYS A 212 4.23 12.33 21.44
CA LYS A 212 3.54 13.33 20.61
C LYS A 212 2.23 12.82 20.01
N TRP A 213 1.37 12.19 20.81
CA TRP A 213 0.15 11.50 20.36
C TRP A 213 -0.93 12.42 19.79
N SER A 214 -0.87 13.72 20.08
CA SER A 214 -1.77 14.72 19.50
C SER A 214 -1.55 14.89 17.99
N GLN A 215 -0.38 14.51 17.46
CA GLN A 215 -0.01 14.66 16.04
C GLN A 215 -0.35 13.41 15.20
N VAL A 216 -0.54 12.25 15.83
CA VAL A 216 -0.84 10.98 15.14
C VAL A 216 -2.08 11.08 14.24
N GLY A 217 -3.10 11.83 14.66
CA GLY A 217 -4.29 12.02 13.81
C GLY A 217 -3.99 12.76 12.50
N ALA A 218 -3.07 13.74 12.52
CA ALA A 218 -2.67 14.44 11.31
C ALA A 218 -1.82 13.54 10.40
N LEU A 219 -1.00 12.65 10.97
CA LEU A 219 -0.25 11.64 10.21
C LEU A 219 -1.20 10.74 9.41
N PHE A 220 -2.25 10.20 10.03
CA PHE A 220 -3.21 9.35 9.33
C PHE A 220 -4.07 10.11 8.31
N LEU A 221 -4.43 11.36 8.60
CA LEU A 221 -5.15 12.22 7.66
C LEU A 221 -4.30 12.49 6.40
N VAL A 222 -3.06 12.95 6.55
CA VAL A 222 -2.18 13.21 5.40
C VAL A 222 -1.83 11.90 4.69
N GLY A 223 -1.58 10.83 5.47
CA GLY A 223 -1.30 9.50 4.95
C GLY A 223 -2.41 8.97 4.04
N GLY A 224 -3.68 9.09 4.43
CA GLY A 224 -4.80 8.65 3.58
C GLY A 224 -4.91 9.45 2.28
N MET A 225 -4.70 10.76 2.32
CA MET A 225 -4.67 11.60 1.11
C MET A 225 -3.53 11.22 0.18
N VAL A 226 -2.30 11.13 0.69
CA VAL A 226 -1.11 10.81 -0.11
C VAL A 226 -1.20 9.39 -0.68
N THR A 227 -1.79 8.44 0.07
CA THR A 227 -2.05 7.09 -0.43
C THR A 227 -2.97 7.15 -1.65
N ASN A 228 -4.15 7.79 -1.54
CA ASN A 228 -5.08 7.88 -2.67
C ASN A 228 -4.50 8.66 -3.87
N TYR A 229 -3.66 9.65 -3.59
CA TYR A 229 -3.04 10.48 -4.62
C TYR A 229 -2.03 9.70 -5.48
N LEU A 230 -1.22 8.83 -4.85
CA LEU A 230 -0.15 8.08 -5.51
C LEU A 230 -0.59 6.70 -6.04
N ASP A 231 -1.62 6.10 -5.45
CA ASP A 231 -1.99 4.70 -5.66
C ASP A 231 -3.05 4.45 -6.75
N PHE A 232 -2.98 3.27 -7.39
CA PHE A 232 -3.97 2.76 -8.35
C PHE A 232 -4.91 1.71 -7.75
N LEU A 233 -5.23 1.82 -6.46
CA LEU A 233 -6.00 0.82 -5.70
C LEU A 233 -5.25 -0.53 -5.64
N SER A 234 -4.00 -0.51 -5.17
CA SER A 234 -3.16 -1.71 -5.13
C SER A 234 -3.15 -2.41 -3.77
N THR A 235 -2.41 -1.84 -2.82
CA THR A 235 -2.23 -2.33 -1.45
C THR A 235 -2.41 -1.22 -0.42
N GLU A 236 -3.26 -0.25 -0.71
CA GLU A 236 -3.45 1.00 0.02
C GLU A 236 -3.63 0.80 1.54
N THR A 237 -4.27 -0.28 1.95
CA THR A 237 -4.54 -0.59 3.36
C THR A 237 -3.28 -0.75 4.22
N ILE A 238 -2.11 -1.04 3.63
CA ILE A 238 -0.85 -1.14 4.40
C ILE A 238 -0.39 0.21 4.96
N THR A 239 -0.76 1.32 4.31
CA THR A 239 -0.40 2.67 4.80
C THR A 239 -1.21 3.06 6.05
N LEU A 240 -2.35 2.41 6.27
CA LEU A 240 -3.12 2.49 7.51
C LEU A 240 -2.64 1.47 8.54
N THR A 241 -2.68 0.19 8.16
CA THR A 241 -2.63 -0.92 9.11
C THR A 241 -1.28 -1.07 9.78
N ILE A 242 -0.16 -0.91 9.06
CA ILE A 242 1.18 -1.14 9.61
C ILE A 242 1.59 -0.04 10.60
N PRO A 243 1.51 1.27 10.26
CA PRO A 243 1.81 2.33 11.23
C PRO A 243 0.90 2.25 12.46
N LEU A 244 -0.37 1.84 12.27
CA LEU A 244 -1.33 1.68 13.36
C LEU A 244 -0.93 0.53 14.29
N LEU A 245 -0.61 -0.66 13.76
CA LEU A 245 -0.14 -1.80 14.56
C LEU A 245 1.08 -1.43 15.39
N LEU A 246 2.08 -0.77 14.79
CA LEU A 246 3.29 -0.33 15.49
C LEU A 246 2.97 0.67 16.61
N LEU A 247 2.11 1.66 16.34
CA LEU A 247 1.68 2.65 17.34
C LEU A 247 0.88 2.01 18.49
N LEU A 248 0.04 1.02 18.19
CA LEU A 248 -0.70 0.26 19.19
C LEU A 248 0.22 -0.53 20.10
N TRP A 249 1.24 -1.20 19.53
CA TRP A 249 2.27 -1.89 20.30
C TRP A 249 3.05 -0.94 21.21
N ILE A 250 3.47 0.22 20.70
CA ILE A 250 4.18 1.22 21.52
C ILE A 250 3.30 1.73 22.65
N ARG A 251 2.00 1.94 22.37
CA ARG A 251 1.03 2.39 23.36
C ARG A 251 0.84 1.37 24.48
N ASP A 252 0.81 0.07 24.16
CA ASP A 252 0.78 -1.01 25.16
C ASP A 252 1.97 -0.88 26.12
N LYS A 253 3.19 -0.81 25.59
CA LYS A 253 4.42 -0.84 26.41
C LYS A 253 4.71 0.46 27.17
N ASN A 254 4.28 1.60 26.65
CA ASN A 254 4.53 2.92 27.27
C ASN A 254 3.40 3.37 28.22
N SER A 255 2.47 2.48 28.59
CA SER A 255 1.33 2.79 29.45
C SER A 255 1.74 3.01 30.92
N CYS A 256 2.44 4.11 31.21
CA CYS A 256 2.58 4.64 32.58
C CYS A 256 1.30 5.37 33.05
N ASP A 257 0.35 5.67 32.15
CA ASP A 257 -0.88 6.41 32.47
C ASP A 257 -2.14 5.64 32.04
N LYS A 258 -2.93 5.20 33.03
CA LYS A 258 -4.28 4.66 32.84
C LYS A 258 -5.28 5.69 32.31
N GLU A 259 -4.93 6.98 32.25
CA GLU A 259 -5.76 8.07 31.73
C GLU A 259 -5.72 8.23 30.20
N ARG A 260 -4.91 7.43 29.51
CA ARG A 260 -4.93 7.40 28.05
C ARG A 260 -6.22 6.78 27.54
N LYS A 261 -6.99 7.60 26.81
CA LYS A 261 -8.15 7.19 25.98
C LYS A 261 -8.04 5.76 25.48
N ASP A 262 -9.10 5.01 25.73
CA ASP A 262 -9.32 3.62 25.34
C ASP A 262 -8.73 3.27 23.96
N ILE A 263 -8.05 2.11 23.87
CA ILE A 263 -7.38 1.65 22.66
C ILE A 263 -8.33 1.56 21.47
N CYS A 264 -9.59 1.15 21.68
CA CYS A 264 -10.59 1.11 20.63
C CYS A 264 -10.89 2.53 20.12
N THR A 265 -11.03 3.50 21.02
CA THR A 265 -11.21 4.92 20.63
C THR A 265 -10.00 5.46 19.85
N PHE A 266 -8.78 5.13 20.27
CA PHE A 266 -7.57 5.52 19.53
C PHE A 266 -7.55 4.91 18.12
N THR A 267 -7.88 3.63 18.02
CA THR A 267 -7.93 2.87 16.75
C THR A 267 -8.99 3.46 15.82
N LEU A 268 -10.24 3.52 16.27
CA LEU A 268 -11.38 4.03 15.50
C LEU A 268 -11.14 5.45 15.00
N LYS A 269 -10.59 6.33 15.84
CA LYS A 269 -10.27 7.70 15.43
C LYS A 269 -9.27 7.74 14.27
N ASN A 270 -8.17 6.97 14.35
CA ASN A 270 -7.12 7.03 13.34
C ASN A 270 -7.52 6.31 12.05
N VAL A 271 -8.26 5.20 12.15
CA VAL A 271 -8.92 4.55 11.01
C VAL A 271 -9.87 5.54 10.33
N ALA A 272 -10.75 6.20 11.08
CA ALA A 272 -11.69 7.18 10.52
C ALA A 272 -10.98 8.36 9.83
N LEU A 273 -9.91 8.90 10.44
CA LEU A 273 -9.14 10.00 9.83
C LEU A 273 -8.49 9.57 8.51
N TRP A 274 -7.86 8.39 8.47
CA TRP A 274 -7.29 7.85 7.24
C TRP A 274 -8.38 7.61 6.19
N SER A 275 -9.45 6.88 6.53
CA SER A 275 -10.51 6.51 5.58
C SER A 275 -11.25 7.71 5.02
N VAL A 276 -11.65 8.67 5.87
CA VAL A 276 -12.34 9.89 5.41
C VAL A 276 -11.43 10.73 4.52
N SER A 277 -10.14 10.82 4.84
CA SER A 277 -9.19 11.57 4.02
C SER A 277 -8.88 10.90 2.68
N TYR A 278 -8.79 9.56 2.66
CA TYR A 278 -8.60 8.78 1.44
C TYR A 278 -9.79 8.96 0.50
N VAL A 279 -11.02 8.75 1.00
CA VAL A 279 -12.25 8.92 0.21
C VAL A 279 -12.45 10.38 -0.19
N GLY A 280 -12.16 11.32 0.71
CA GLY A 280 -12.24 12.75 0.41
C GLY A 280 -11.28 13.16 -0.71
N MET A 281 -10.04 12.66 -0.69
CA MET A 281 -9.05 12.91 -1.74
C MET A 281 -9.53 12.33 -3.09
N TRP A 282 -10.10 11.14 -3.07
CA TRP A 282 -10.64 10.49 -4.27
C TRP A 282 -11.81 11.28 -4.88
N LEU A 283 -12.80 11.65 -4.06
CA LEU A 283 -13.93 12.47 -4.49
C LEU A 283 -13.47 13.84 -5.02
N SER A 284 -12.44 14.42 -4.40
CA SER A 284 -11.87 15.70 -4.84
C SER A 284 -11.34 15.64 -6.27
N LYS A 285 -10.82 14.49 -6.75
CA LYS A 285 -10.35 14.35 -8.14
C LYS A 285 -11.47 14.65 -9.12
N TRP A 286 -12.62 14.06 -8.88
CA TRP A 286 -13.74 14.11 -9.83
C TRP A 286 -14.51 15.42 -9.75
N ILE A 287 -14.64 15.98 -8.55
CA ILE A 287 -15.23 17.31 -8.36
C ILE A 287 -14.37 18.35 -9.09
N ILE A 288 -13.05 18.33 -8.87
CA ILE A 288 -12.15 19.28 -9.52
C ILE A 288 -12.12 19.04 -11.03
N ALA A 289 -12.06 17.78 -11.49
CA ALA A 289 -12.11 17.47 -12.92
C ALA A 289 -13.42 17.95 -13.56
N ALA A 290 -14.57 17.75 -12.94
CA ALA A 290 -15.85 18.24 -13.47
C ALA A 290 -15.87 19.77 -13.60
N ILE A 291 -15.34 20.49 -12.60
CA ILE A 291 -15.23 21.95 -12.63
C ILE A 291 -14.27 22.43 -13.72
N VAL A 292 -13.08 21.83 -13.81
CA VAL A 292 -12.01 22.26 -14.73
C VAL A 292 -12.33 21.91 -16.18
N LEU A 293 -12.90 20.73 -16.41
CA LEU A 293 -13.18 20.20 -17.75
C LEU A 293 -14.54 20.65 -18.29
N GLY A 294 -15.47 21.06 -17.42
CA GLY A 294 -16.84 21.36 -17.80
C GLY A 294 -17.67 20.13 -18.15
N GLU A 295 -17.24 18.94 -17.70
CA GLU A 295 -17.80 17.64 -18.10
C GLU A 295 -18.37 16.88 -16.89
N ASN A 296 -19.42 16.09 -17.12
CA ASN A 296 -19.98 15.23 -16.07
C ASN A 296 -19.15 13.95 -15.92
N THR A 297 -18.30 13.90 -14.89
CA THR A 297 -17.41 12.75 -14.61
C THR A 297 -18.12 11.56 -13.93
N LEU A 298 -19.32 11.75 -13.39
CA LEU A 298 -20.00 10.74 -12.57
C LEU A 298 -20.30 9.42 -13.32
N PRO A 299 -20.84 9.40 -14.55
CA PRO A 299 -21.16 8.14 -15.24
C PRO A 299 -19.94 7.26 -15.49
N TYR A 300 -18.82 7.89 -15.90
CA TYR A 300 -17.56 7.17 -16.10
C TYR A 300 -17.08 6.54 -14.78
N VAL A 301 -17.13 7.32 -13.71
CA VAL A 301 -16.68 6.90 -12.39
C VAL A 301 -17.51 5.75 -11.81
N THR A 302 -18.84 5.85 -11.83
CA THR A 302 -19.72 4.85 -11.21
C THR A 302 -19.63 3.50 -11.93
N GLY A 303 -19.45 3.50 -13.25
CA GLY A 303 -19.20 2.28 -14.03
C GLY A 303 -17.95 1.54 -13.55
N HIS A 304 -16.83 2.24 -13.33
CA HIS A 304 -15.59 1.64 -12.84
C HIS A 304 -15.72 1.12 -11.40
N VAL A 305 -16.46 1.82 -10.54
CA VAL A 305 -16.71 1.34 -9.17
C VAL A 305 -17.49 0.03 -9.20
N ALA A 306 -18.54 -0.05 -10.03
CA ALA A 306 -19.34 -1.26 -10.17
C ALA A 306 -18.49 -2.45 -10.67
N GLU A 307 -17.61 -2.22 -11.64
CA GLU A 307 -16.69 -3.22 -12.17
C GLU A 307 -15.74 -3.76 -11.10
N ARG A 308 -15.17 -2.91 -10.24
CA ARG A 308 -14.25 -3.36 -9.17
C ARG A 308 -14.94 -4.14 -8.06
N ILE A 309 -16.22 -3.85 -7.78
CA ILE A 309 -16.99 -4.56 -6.76
C ILE A 309 -17.44 -5.92 -7.27
N GLY A 310 -17.94 -6.02 -8.49
CA GLY A 310 -18.59 -7.25 -8.98
C GLY A 310 -18.66 -7.36 -10.49
N GLY A 311 -17.69 -6.82 -11.21
CA GLY A 311 -17.57 -7.00 -12.66
C GLY A 311 -17.55 -8.48 -13.03
N ASP A 312 -18.11 -8.79 -14.20
CA ASP A 312 -18.23 -10.17 -14.66
C ASP A 312 -16.85 -10.75 -15.00
N VAL A 313 -16.53 -11.88 -14.38
CA VAL A 313 -15.31 -12.66 -14.60
C VAL A 313 -15.64 -14.12 -14.97
N GLY A 314 -16.88 -14.37 -15.38
CA GLY A 314 -17.37 -15.71 -15.70
C GLY A 314 -17.58 -16.61 -14.49
N LEU A 315 -17.61 -16.04 -13.28
CA LEU A 315 -17.85 -16.74 -12.01
C LEU A 315 -19.02 -16.10 -11.28
N ASN A 316 -19.78 -16.91 -10.53
CA ASN A 316 -20.74 -16.33 -9.58
C ASN A 316 -20.01 -15.64 -8.41
N THR A 317 -20.71 -14.76 -7.71
CA THR A 317 -20.13 -13.91 -6.65
C THR A 317 -19.44 -14.73 -5.55
N PHE A 318 -20.05 -15.83 -5.11
CA PHE A 318 -19.50 -16.65 -4.03
C PHE A 318 -18.21 -17.36 -4.45
N GLU A 319 -18.18 -17.90 -5.67
CA GLU A 319 -16.97 -18.50 -6.26
C GLU A 319 -15.85 -17.49 -6.43
N CYS A 320 -16.17 -16.28 -6.90
CA CYS A 320 -15.18 -15.22 -7.07
C CYS A 320 -14.59 -14.78 -5.72
N ILE A 321 -15.41 -14.58 -4.68
CA ILE A 321 -14.93 -14.26 -3.31
C ILE A 321 -14.02 -15.38 -2.79
N ARG A 322 -14.45 -16.64 -2.89
CA ARG A 322 -13.66 -17.80 -2.43
C ARG A 322 -12.33 -17.88 -3.17
N ALA A 323 -12.35 -17.66 -4.49
CA ALA A 323 -11.16 -17.69 -5.32
C ALA A 323 -10.23 -16.51 -5.02
N ALA A 324 -10.75 -15.29 -4.83
CA ALA A 324 -9.98 -14.12 -4.43
C ALA A 324 -9.22 -14.36 -3.12
N LEU A 325 -9.92 -14.88 -2.09
CA LEU A 325 -9.31 -15.24 -0.81
C LEU A 325 -8.22 -16.30 -0.98
N ALA A 326 -8.53 -17.40 -1.68
CA ALA A 326 -7.59 -18.50 -1.87
C ALA A 326 -6.34 -18.09 -2.64
N ARG A 327 -6.49 -17.33 -3.74
CA ARG A 327 -5.38 -16.85 -4.57
C ARG A 327 -4.46 -15.91 -3.80
N ASN A 328 -5.03 -14.96 -3.05
CA ASN A 328 -4.24 -14.02 -2.25
C ASN A 328 -3.51 -14.74 -1.11
N ILE A 329 -4.17 -15.64 -0.37
CA ILE A 329 -3.50 -16.42 0.69
C ILE A 329 -2.37 -17.26 0.11
N ARG A 330 -2.62 -17.90 -1.04
CA ARG A 330 -1.63 -18.74 -1.71
C ARG A 330 -0.37 -17.95 -2.07
N CYS A 331 -0.47 -16.69 -2.48
CA CYS A 331 0.68 -15.84 -2.82
C CYS A 331 1.63 -15.50 -1.67
N LEU A 332 1.24 -15.72 -0.41
CA LEU A 332 2.16 -15.53 0.71
C LEU A 332 3.28 -16.57 0.67
N PHE A 333 4.52 -16.11 0.86
CA PHE A 333 5.64 -17.01 1.07
C PHE A 333 5.41 -17.81 2.37
N PRO A 334 5.61 -19.14 2.41
CA PRO A 334 6.14 -20.00 1.33
C PRO A 334 5.09 -20.79 0.52
N PHE A 335 3.79 -20.46 0.60
CA PHE A 335 2.71 -21.31 0.07
C PHE A 335 2.72 -21.51 -1.46
N GLU A 336 3.39 -20.66 -2.24
CA GLU A 336 3.54 -20.85 -3.70
C GLU A 336 4.70 -21.75 -4.11
N TYR A 337 5.59 -22.12 -3.18
CA TYR A 337 6.83 -22.83 -3.48
C TYR A 337 6.64 -24.35 -3.48
N GLY A 338 5.62 -24.80 -4.23
CA GLY A 338 5.25 -26.20 -4.37
C GLY A 338 4.76 -26.86 -3.07
N VAL A 339 4.71 -28.20 -3.08
CA VAL A 339 4.24 -28.99 -1.93
C VAL A 339 5.10 -28.73 -0.69
N THR A 340 6.43 -28.64 -0.87
CA THR A 340 7.36 -28.34 0.22
C THR A 340 7.08 -26.98 0.86
N GLY A 341 6.86 -25.94 0.04
CA GLY A 341 6.48 -24.62 0.53
C GLY A 341 5.18 -24.65 1.34
N VAL A 342 4.16 -25.36 0.84
CA VAL A 342 2.90 -25.54 1.58
C VAL A 342 3.12 -26.24 2.92
N LEU A 343 3.90 -27.33 2.96
CA LEU A 343 4.22 -28.05 4.20
C LEU A 343 4.95 -27.15 5.21
N ILE A 344 5.90 -26.34 4.75
CA ILE A 344 6.60 -25.36 5.61
C ILE A 344 5.61 -24.32 6.14
N GLY A 345 4.77 -23.75 5.28
CA GLY A 345 3.79 -22.74 5.67
C GLY A 345 2.79 -23.26 6.71
N VAL A 346 2.27 -24.48 6.50
CA VAL A 346 1.40 -25.17 7.48
C VAL A 346 2.16 -25.46 8.77
N GLY A 347 3.42 -25.92 8.67
CA GLY A 347 4.28 -26.17 9.82
C GLY A 347 4.52 -24.90 10.66
N LEU A 348 4.80 -23.76 10.03
CA LEU A 348 4.96 -22.46 10.70
C LEU A 348 3.66 -22.02 11.40
N PHE A 349 2.51 -22.22 10.74
CA PHE A 349 1.21 -21.90 11.33
C PHE A 349 0.90 -22.78 12.54
N VAL A 350 1.10 -24.10 12.43
CA VAL A 350 0.93 -25.04 13.55
C VAL A 350 1.91 -24.73 14.68
N PHE A 351 3.15 -24.38 14.36
CA PHE A 351 4.15 -23.96 15.35
C PHE A 351 3.73 -22.69 16.09
N ALA A 352 3.21 -21.68 15.37
CA ALA A 352 2.65 -20.48 15.99
C ALA A 352 1.51 -20.80 16.96
N LEU A 353 0.57 -21.66 16.56
CA LEU A 353 -0.52 -22.13 17.43
C LEU A 353 0.00 -22.90 18.65
N TYR A 354 0.97 -23.78 18.45
CA TYR A 354 1.62 -24.54 19.52
C TYR A 354 2.28 -23.62 20.54
N ILE A 355 3.03 -22.61 20.08
CA ILE A 355 3.65 -21.62 20.97
C ILE A 355 2.59 -20.84 21.76
N GLY A 356 1.51 -20.40 21.10
CA GLY A 356 0.39 -19.72 21.76
C GLY A 356 -0.32 -20.59 22.81
N TYR A 357 -0.43 -21.90 22.56
CA TYR A 357 -1.07 -22.86 23.47
C TYR A 357 -0.17 -23.26 24.66
N VAL A 358 1.07 -23.67 24.40
CA VAL A 358 1.97 -24.22 25.43
C VAL A 358 2.49 -23.14 26.37
N HIS A 359 2.78 -21.95 25.84
CA HIS A 359 3.31 -20.84 26.62
C HIS A 359 2.23 -19.86 27.06
N TYR A 360 0.97 -20.30 27.02
CA TYR A 360 -0.19 -19.50 27.38
C TYR A 360 -0.07 -18.93 28.80
N GLY A 361 -0.05 -17.60 28.90
CA GLY A 361 0.00 -16.86 30.16
C GLY A 361 -1.33 -16.17 30.47
N LYS A 362 -1.83 -16.26 31.72
CA LYS A 362 -3.10 -15.64 32.18
C LYS A 362 -3.14 -14.09 32.16
N LYS A 363 -2.19 -13.40 31.52
CA LYS A 363 -2.15 -11.93 31.41
C LYS A 363 -2.63 -11.45 30.04
N GLU A 364 -3.83 -11.86 29.64
CA GLU A 364 -4.43 -11.38 28.40
C GLU A 364 -4.95 -9.95 28.55
N ASP A 365 -4.40 -9.01 27.79
CA ASP A 365 -5.13 -7.79 27.48
C ASP A 365 -6.06 -8.06 26.28
N LYS A 366 -7.23 -8.63 26.59
CA LYS A 366 -8.25 -9.03 25.60
C LYS A 366 -8.63 -7.90 24.65
N LYS A 367 -8.54 -6.63 25.09
CA LYS A 367 -8.83 -5.48 24.24
C LYS A 367 -7.77 -5.29 23.16
N TYR A 368 -6.49 -5.45 23.48
CA TYR A 368 -5.42 -5.37 22.49
C TYR A 368 -5.47 -6.53 21.50
N ILE A 369 -5.74 -7.75 21.99
CA ILE A 369 -5.94 -8.92 21.11
C ILE A 369 -7.08 -8.65 20.13
N PHE A 370 -8.23 -8.20 20.63
CA PHE A 370 -9.38 -7.86 19.78
C PHE A 370 -9.04 -6.80 18.73
N VAL A 371 -8.35 -5.73 19.12
CA VAL A 371 -7.95 -4.67 18.18
C VAL A 371 -6.93 -5.17 17.16
N TYR A 372 -5.96 -5.99 17.54
CA TYR A 372 -5.01 -6.59 16.60
C TYR A 372 -5.71 -7.52 15.61
N VAL A 373 -6.70 -8.32 16.05
CA VAL A 373 -7.54 -9.10 15.15
C VAL A 373 -8.28 -8.19 14.17
N LEU A 374 -8.96 -7.15 14.65
CA LEU A 374 -9.69 -6.20 13.79
C LEU A 374 -8.80 -5.57 12.72
N VAL A 375 -7.58 -5.15 13.07
CA VAL A 375 -6.64 -4.56 12.11
C VAL A 375 -6.06 -5.63 11.18
N GLY A 376 -5.78 -6.83 11.70
CA GLY A 376 -5.24 -7.96 10.94
C GLY A 376 -6.22 -8.56 9.94
N VAL A 377 -7.54 -8.39 10.12
CA VAL A 377 -8.55 -8.88 9.16
C VAL A 377 -8.88 -7.90 8.03
N VAL A 378 -8.39 -6.66 8.08
CA VAL A 378 -8.65 -5.63 7.07
C VAL A 378 -8.36 -6.11 5.63
N PRO A 379 -7.25 -6.82 5.33
CA PRO A 379 -7.00 -7.33 3.99
C PRO A 379 -8.09 -8.27 3.48
N TYR A 380 -8.64 -9.13 4.34
CA TYR A 380 -9.70 -10.08 3.96
C TYR A 380 -11.04 -9.39 3.75
N ILE A 381 -11.36 -8.37 4.56
CA ILE A 381 -12.53 -7.51 4.31
C ILE A 381 -12.40 -6.85 2.94
N ARG A 382 -11.21 -6.32 2.60
CA ARG A 382 -10.93 -5.75 1.28
C ARG A 382 -11.14 -6.78 0.17
N TYR A 383 -10.64 -8.00 0.33
CA TYR A 383 -10.81 -9.06 -0.68
C TYR A 383 -12.27 -9.48 -0.88
N ILE A 384 -13.12 -9.37 0.13
CA ILE A 384 -14.56 -9.67 0.00
C ILE A 384 -15.29 -8.51 -0.71
N VAL A 385 -15.01 -7.27 -0.32
CA VAL A 385 -15.67 -6.07 -0.88
C VAL A 385 -15.24 -5.82 -2.33
N LEU A 386 -13.95 -6.00 -2.63
CA LEU A 386 -13.35 -5.80 -3.95
C LEU A 386 -12.95 -7.14 -4.59
N HIS A 387 -13.83 -8.14 -4.52
CA HIS A 387 -13.50 -9.51 -4.88
C HIS A 387 -13.12 -9.69 -6.35
N ASN A 388 -13.78 -8.97 -7.27
CA ASN A 388 -13.37 -8.94 -8.69
C ASN A 388 -11.90 -8.50 -8.82
N HIS A 389 -11.57 -7.35 -8.23
CA HIS A 389 -10.21 -6.81 -8.29
C HIS A 389 -9.20 -7.71 -7.59
N ALA A 390 -9.48 -8.20 -6.38
CA ALA A 390 -8.60 -9.09 -5.64
C ALA A 390 -8.43 -10.46 -6.31
N TYR A 391 -9.41 -10.91 -7.09
CA TYR A 391 -9.31 -12.14 -7.89
C TYR A 391 -8.38 -11.97 -9.09
N LEU A 392 -8.49 -10.87 -9.82
CA LEU A 392 -7.66 -10.57 -11.00
C LEU A 392 -6.22 -10.23 -10.60
N HIS A 393 -6.08 -9.43 -9.54
CA HIS A 393 -4.83 -8.78 -9.14
C HIS A 393 -4.16 -9.40 -7.91
N TYR A 394 -4.53 -10.66 -7.61
CA TYR A 394 -4.02 -11.42 -6.47
C TYR A 394 -2.50 -11.41 -6.34
N PHE A 395 -1.77 -11.34 -7.46
CA PHE A 395 -0.31 -11.34 -7.54
C PHE A 395 0.36 -10.09 -6.95
N PHE A 396 -0.38 -9.02 -6.67
CA PHE A 396 0.09 -7.92 -5.83
C PHE A 396 -0.80 -7.61 -4.63
N THR A 397 -2.12 -7.82 -4.73
CA THR A 397 -3.04 -7.48 -3.63
C THR A 397 -2.77 -8.33 -2.38
N TYR A 398 -2.13 -9.49 -2.52
CA TYR A 398 -1.77 -10.35 -1.40
C TYR A 398 -0.84 -9.68 -0.40
N ARG A 399 -0.04 -8.68 -0.84
CA ARG A 399 0.92 -7.97 0.00
C ARG A 399 0.24 -7.17 1.11
N ALA A 400 -1.06 -6.90 0.99
CA ALA A 400 -1.85 -6.33 2.09
C ALA A 400 -1.86 -7.23 3.35
N GLN A 401 -1.66 -8.54 3.21
CA GLN A 401 -1.56 -9.49 4.33
C GLN A 401 -0.31 -9.28 5.21
N LEU A 402 0.60 -8.35 4.87
CA LEU A 402 1.65 -7.91 5.79
C LEU A 402 1.05 -7.46 7.15
N ALA A 403 -0.13 -6.85 7.12
CA ALA A 403 -0.89 -6.49 8.33
C ALA A 403 -1.28 -7.70 9.17
N THR A 404 -1.80 -8.75 8.52
CA THR A 404 -2.20 -10.00 9.18
C THR A 404 -1.00 -10.68 9.82
N VAL A 405 0.12 -10.77 9.11
CA VAL A 405 1.36 -11.38 9.62
C VAL A 405 1.85 -10.65 10.87
N ILE A 406 1.92 -9.31 10.83
CA ILE A 406 2.34 -8.52 12.00
C ILE A 406 1.35 -8.67 13.17
N ALA A 407 0.04 -8.61 12.90
CA ALA A 407 -0.99 -8.78 13.92
C ALA A 407 -0.90 -10.14 14.62
N VAL A 408 -0.66 -11.22 13.88
CA VAL A 408 -0.46 -12.57 14.44
C VAL A 408 0.74 -12.59 15.37
N VAL A 409 1.88 -12.02 14.97
CA VAL A 409 3.08 -11.95 15.83
C VAL A 409 2.79 -11.18 17.12
N PHE A 410 2.05 -10.07 17.05
CA PHE A 410 1.68 -9.29 18.25
C PHE A 410 0.69 -10.02 19.16
N ILE A 411 -0.27 -10.76 18.59
CA ILE A 411 -1.18 -11.60 19.35
C ILE A 411 -0.41 -12.71 20.06
N LEU A 412 0.54 -13.38 19.38
CA LEU A 412 1.39 -14.40 20.01
C LEU A 412 2.23 -13.82 21.15
N GLU A 413 2.75 -12.61 21.02
CA GLU A 413 3.45 -11.93 22.12
C GLU A 413 2.55 -11.73 23.35
N LEU A 414 1.28 -11.35 23.14
CA LEU A 414 0.33 -11.17 24.24
C LEU A 414 -0.11 -12.47 24.89
N LEU A 415 -0.16 -13.56 24.13
CA LEU A 415 -0.54 -14.89 24.63
C LEU A 415 0.62 -15.58 25.39
N THR A 416 1.87 -15.23 25.09
CA THR A 416 3.06 -15.92 25.62
C THR A 416 3.59 -15.32 26.93
N ASP A 417 3.85 -16.16 27.95
CA ASP A 417 4.51 -15.70 29.18
C ASP A 417 6.00 -15.41 28.95
N ARG A 418 6.35 -14.11 28.97
CA ARG A 418 7.73 -13.58 28.81
C ARG A 418 8.75 -14.17 29.77
N ARG A 419 8.35 -14.82 30.87
CA ARG A 419 9.28 -15.53 31.78
C ARG A 419 10.05 -16.65 31.09
N TRP A 420 9.52 -17.20 30.00
CA TRP A 420 10.20 -18.25 29.23
C TRP A 420 11.36 -17.69 28.38
N LEU A 421 11.19 -16.53 27.72
CA LEU A 421 12.24 -15.89 26.91
C LEU A 421 13.41 -15.35 27.75
N ALA A 422 13.16 -15.00 29.02
CA ALA A 422 14.14 -14.40 29.92
C ALA A 422 14.87 -15.41 30.84
N GLY A 423 14.54 -16.70 30.80
CA GLY A 423 15.25 -17.68 31.62
C GLY A 423 14.52 -19.00 31.81
N GLY A 424 14.95 -20.01 31.06
CA GLY A 424 14.94 -21.39 31.54
C GLY A 424 15.89 -21.53 32.75
N ARG A 425 15.46 -21.05 33.92
CA ARG A 425 15.97 -21.37 35.27
C ARG A 425 15.34 -20.38 36.27
N LYS A 426 14.17 -20.71 36.79
CA LYS A 426 13.84 -20.48 38.21
C LYS A 426 12.85 -21.56 38.62
N GLY A 427 13.30 -22.39 39.55
CA GLY A 427 12.76 -23.70 39.83
C GLY A 427 11.27 -23.73 40.12
N ARG A 428 10.64 -24.80 39.63
CA ARG A 428 9.47 -25.41 40.29
C ARG A 428 9.85 -25.71 41.74
N LYS A 429 9.63 -24.77 42.67
CA LYS A 429 9.38 -25.15 44.05
C LYS A 429 8.03 -25.83 44.06
N LYS A 430 8.04 -27.17 44.00
CA LYS A 430 6.96 -28.02 44.48
C LYS A 430 6.58 -27.50 45.87
N ARG A 431 5.35 -27.03 46.04
CA ARG A 431 4.73 -26.98 47.37
C ARG A 431 4.35 -28.41 47.69
N ALA A 432 5.05 -28.99 48.67
CA ALA A 432 4.56 -30.12 49.43
C ALA A 432 3.37 -29.66 50.28
#